data_AF-A0AA88W3J4-F1
#
_entry.id   AF-A0AA88W3J4-F1
#
_cell.length_a   1.000
_cell.length_b   1.000
_cell.length_c   1.000
_cell.angle_alpha   90.00
_cell.angle_beta   90.00
_cell.angle_gamma   90.00
#
_symmetry.space_group_name_H-M   'P 1'
#
loop_
_entity.id
_entity.type
_entity.pdbx_description
1 polymer ?
#
loop_
_entity_poly.entity_id
_entity_poly.type
_entity_poly.pdbx_seq_one_letter_code
_entity_poly.pdbx_strand_id
1 'polypeptide(L)'
;MDVSGQIKQFTWLSSSGQWNLFWSQPRQHCEVYAYCGAFGACYPNSLPSCNCLTGFEPKSGHDWDLSDYSSGCVRKNHLQCESNSTANGEKDKFLMNPGMVLPEEHLQSVAVGSAAECESNCLNNCSCTAYAYDSGCSIWNEELVNLHQHDDGSGNPIHIRLSSSDVPSGKNNKGIVIGAVGGSVAVVLVLLGLIFVAIRRQQRRSVGTKAVEGSLVAFGYKDLQIATKSFSEKLGGGGFGSVFKGTLPDSSVIAVKKLESISQGEKQFRTEVSTIGAIQHVNLVRLRGFCSEGDKKLLVYDYMQNGSLESHLLHQIDSKVLDWKTRYQIALGTARGLAYLHEKCRDCIIHCDVKPENILLDAEFCPKVADFGLAKLVGREFSRVLTTMRGTRGYLAPEWLSGVPITAKADVYSYGMMLFEFISGRRNSEQSEDGKVKFFPHWAASVMVEGGDVLRILDPRLERIAEAEEVTRICRIACWCIQDDENQRPSMGQIVQILEGVLEVNLPPVPRSLHVFVDNQEHIVFFTESSSSQSSRTSHPSSASSQSKITVSTESSKA
;
A
#
# COMPACT_ATOMS: atom_id res chain seq x y z
N MET A 1 41.48 13.79 17.68
CA MET A 1 41.55 14.51 16.39
C MET A 1 41.30 13.48 15.31
N ASP A 2 40.34 13.71 14.43
CA ASP A 2 40.07 12.81 13.30
C ASP A 2 40.93 13.20 12.08
N VAL A 3 40.79 12.44 10.98
CA VAL A 3 41.54 12.67 9.73
C VAL A 3 41.22 14.03 9.07
N SER A 4 40.11 14.66 9.44
CA SER A 4 39.72 15.98 8.94
C SER A 4 40.36 17.13 9.71
N GLY A 5 41.19 16.85 10.72
CA GLY A 5 41.84 17.86 11.57
C GLY A 5 40.96 18.38 12.71
N GLN A 6 39.72 17.90 12.86
CA GLN A 6 38.84 18.30 13.95
C GLN A 6 39.07 17.46 15.21
N ILE A 7 39.06 18.11 16.36
CA ILE A 7 38.95 17.42 17.64
C ILE A 7 37.46 17.18 17.89
N LYS A 8 37.03 15.92 17.89
CA LYS A 8 35.63 15.51 18.10
C LYS A 8 35.49 14.74 19.42
N GLN A 9 34.44 15.05 20.18
CA GLN A 9 34.09 14.35 21.41
C GLN A 9 32.67 13.76 21.29
N PHE A 10 32.59 12.46 21.53
CA PHE A 10 31.36 11.69 21.39
C PHE A 10 30.84 11.26 22.76
N THR A 11 29.52 11.15 22.88
CA THR A 11 28.85 10.54 24.03
C THR A 11 28.08 9.30 23.55
N TRP A 12 28.12 8.24 24.33
CA TRP A 12 27.39 7.01 24.00
C TRP A 12 25.93 7.12 24.43
N LEU A 13 25.00 7.00 23.48
CA LEU A 13 23.57 7.00 23.78
C LEU A 13 23.06 5.55 23.84
N SER A 14 22.82 5.04 25.05
CA SER A 14 22.34 3.68 25.29
C SER A 14 20.94 3.41 24.71
N SER A 15 20.11 4.45 24.55
CA SER A 15 18.76 4.36 24.00
C SER A 15 18.71 4.08 22.49
N SER A 16 19.69 4.57 21.73
CA SER A 16 19.79 4.38 20.28
C SER A 16 20.92 3.43 19.87
N GLY A 17 21.80 3.03 20.80
CA GLY A 17 22.94 2.17 20.51
C GLY A 17 23.98 2.83 19.59
N GLN A 18 24.10 4.16 19.63
CA GLN A 18 24.96 4.93 18.73
C GLN A 18 25.80 5.99 19.48
N TRP A 19 26.99 6.27 18.94
CA TRP A 19 27.82 7.40 19.36
C TRP A 19 27.24 8.69 18.81
N ASN A 20 26.94 9.63 19.69
CA ASN A 20 26.47 10.96 19.32
C ASN A 20 27.61 11.98 19.46
N LEU A 21 27.93 12.71 18.40
CA LEU A 21 28.87 13.83 18.46
C LEU A 21 28.21 14.95 19.27
N PHE A 22 28.77 15.30 20.43
CA PHE A 22 28.22 16.39 21.24
C PHE A 22 29.09 17.64 21.21
N TRP A 23 30.38 17.51 20.85
CA TRP A 23 31.30 18.64 20.78
C TRP A 23 32.39 18.42 19.73
N SER A 24 32.76 19.49 19.04
CA SER A 24 33.93 19.52 18.17
C SER A 24 34.63 20.87 18.18
N GLN A 25 35.95 20.88 17.98
CA GLN A 25 36.76 22.09 17.81
C GLN A 25 37.72 21.92 16.61
N PRO A 26 37.71 22.85 15.64
CA PRO A 26 36.70 23.91 15.43
C PRO A 26 35.28 23.36 15.25
N ARG A 27 34.26 24.23 15.34
CA ARG A 27 32.85 23.78 15.27
C ARG A 27 32.47 23.46 13.83
N GLN A 28 32.97 24.23 12.87
CA GLN A 28 32.75 24.01 11.45
C GLN A 28 33.97 23.35 10.80
N HIS A 29 33.77 22.53 9.77
CA HIS A 29 34.87 21.88 9.06
C HIS A 29 35.72 22.89 8.25
N CYS A 30 35.09 23.96 7.74
CA CYS A 30 35.79 25.02 7.01
C CYS A 30 36.69 25.91 7.87
N GLU A 31 36.56 25.87 9.19
CA GLU A 31 37.45 26.55 10.14
C GLU A 31 38.74 25.76 10.40
N VAL A 32 38.84 24.51 9.90
CA VAL A 32 40.07 23.72 10.02
C VAL A 32 41.12 24.29 9.08
N TYR A 33 42.33 24.50 9.62
CA TYR A 33 43.46 24.99 8.85
C TYR A 33 43.76 24.10 7.64
N ALA A 34 43.88 24.72 6.47
CA ALA A 34 44.13 24.13 5.17
C ALA A 34 43.16 23.01 4.76
N TYR A 35 41.90 23.05 5.22
CA TYR A 35 40.92 21.99 4.94
C TYR A 35 40.75 21.68 3.43
N CYS A 36 40.70 22.71 2.58
CA CYS A 36 40.63 22.56 1.12
C CYS A 36 41.98 22.73 0.40
N GLY A 37 43.09 22.80 1.14
CA GLY A 37 44.42 23.07 0.60
C GLY A 37 44.57 24.44 -0.08
N ALA A 38 45.68 24.64 -0.78
CA ALA A 38 45.99 25.87 -1.51
C ALA A 38 45.02 26.11 -2.69
N PHE A 39 44.59 27.35 -2.89
CA PHE A 39 43.67 27.80 -3.95
C PHE A 39 42.31 27.06 -3.99
N GLY A 40 41.97 26.33 -2.93
CA GLY A 40 40.66 25.75 -2.70
C GLY A 40 39.80 26.63 -1.80
N ALA A 41 38.50 26.68 -2.06
CA ALA A 41 37.52 27.39 -1.25
C ALA A 41 36.56 26.41 -0.57
N CYS A 42 36.32 26.61 0.74
CA CYS A 42 35.39 25.81 1.53
C CYS A 42 33.99 26.42 1.58
N TYR A 43 32.97 25.60 1.38
CA TYR A 43 31.57 25.97 1.32
C TYR A 43 30.77 25.08 2.28
N PRO A 44 30.45 25.56 3.50
CA PRO A 44 29.90 24.73 4.59
C PRO A 44 28.63 23.95 4.22
N ASN A 45 27.79 24.53 3.35
CA ASN A 45 26.47 24.00 2.99
C ASN A 45 26.43 23.30 1.62
N SER A 46 27.59 22.96 1.04
CA SER A 46 27.68 22.32 -0.28
C SER A 46 28.34 20.94 -0.25
N LEU A 47 28.02 20.11 -1.25
CA LEU A 47 28.57 18.78 -1.50
C LEU A 47 29.08 18.73 -2.95
N PRO A 48 30.40 18.60 -3.20
CA PRO A 48 31.50 18.53 -2.22
C PRO A 48 31.72 19.87 -1.51
N SER A 49 32.20 19.82 -0.26
CA SER A 49 32.38 21.03 0.57
C SER A 49 33.60 21.87 0.17
N CYS A 50 34.54 21.31 -0.60
CA CYS A 50 35.70 22.01 -1.14
C CYS A 50 35.61 22.08 -2.67
N ASN A 51 35.86 23.25 -3.23
CA ASN A 51 35.98 23.44 -4.68
C ASN A 51 37.21 24.27 -5.03
N CYS A 52 37.89 23.94 -6.12
CA CYS A 52 38.95 24.80 -6.65
C CYS A 52 38.37 26.13 -7.14
N LEU A 53 39.11 27.22 -6.91
CA LEU A 53 38.77 28.53 -7.46
C LEU A 53 38.72 28.48 -9.00
N THR A 54 37.89 29.33 -9.61
CA THR A 54 37.82 29.45 -11.07
C THR A 54 39.22 29.73 -11.64
N GLY A 55 39.63 28.99 -12.68
CA GLY A 55 40.98 29.05 -13.25
C GLY A 55 42.01 28.11 -12.59
N PHE A 56 41.58 27.34 -11.58
CA PHE A 56 42.38 26.31 -10.91
C PHE A 56 41.75 24.93 -11.08
N GLU A 57 42.54 23.88 -10.90
CA GLU A 57 42.13 22.48 -10.93
C GLU A 57 42.79 21.67 -9.80
N PRO A 58 42.20 20.53 -9.39
CA PRO A 58 42.77 19.71 -8.33
C PRO A 58 44.21 19.30 -8.64
N LYS A 59 45.11 19.45 -7.67
CA LYS A 59 46.50 19.01 -7.81
C LYS A 59 46.60 17.49 -8.00
N SER A 60 45.67 16.75 -7.39
CA SER A 60 45.50 15.31 -7.52
C SER A 60 44.00 15.02 -7.63
N GLY A 61 43.53 14.63 -8.81
CA GLY A 61 42.12 14.27 -9.01
C GLY A 61 41.71 13.05 -8.19
N HIS A 62 42.61 12.07 -8.04
CA HIS A 62 42.37 10.86 -7.27
C HIS A 62 42.08 11.15 -5.78
N ASP A 63 42.85 12.05 -5.16
CA ASP A 63 42.67 12.37 -3.74
C ASP A 63 41.36 13.15 -3.52
N TRP A 64 41.03 14.05 -4.45
CA TRP A 64 39.76 14.79 -4.45
C TRP A 64 38.54 13.87 -4.63
N ASP A 65 38.63 12.82 -5.46
CA ASP A 65 37.57 11.80 -5.60
C ASP A 65 37.35 11.02 -4.29
N LEU A 66 38.40 10.87 -3.47
CA LEU A 66 38.34 10.26 -2.15
C LEU A 66 37.97 11.25 -1.02
N SER A 67 37.59 12.49 -1.36
CA SER A 67 37.31 13.57 -0.41
C SER A 67 38.50 13.97 0.46
N ASP A 68 39.72 13.76 -0.03
CA ASP A 68 40.97 14.30 0.53
C ASP A 68 41.41 15.53 -0.28
N TYR A 69 41.13 16.71 0.27
CA TYR A 69 41.41 17.99 -0.38
C TYR A 69 42.74 18.62 0.07
N SER A 70 43.51 17.93 0.92
CA SER A 70 44.72 18.47 1.56
C SER A 70 45.79 18.93 0.56
N SER A 71 45.85 18.28 -0.60
CA SER A 71 46.77 18.63 -1.70
C SER A 71 46.42 19.94 -2.42
N GLY A 72 45.21 20.48 -2.23
CA GLY A 72 44.75 21.73 -2.83
C GLY A 72 44.61 21.69 -4.35
N CYS A 73 44.71 22.88 -4.95
CA CYS A 73 44.52 23.15 -6.37
C CYS A 73 45.75 23.82 -6.98
N VAL A 74 45.91 23.66 -8.29
CA VAL A 74 46.96 24.29 -9.09
C VAL A 74 46.34 25.11 -10.23
N ARG A 75 47.05 26.12 -10.71
CA ARG A 75 46.59 26.96 -11.83
C ARG A 75 46.49 26.14 -13.11
N LYS A 76 45.42 26.34 -13.88
CA LYS A 76 45.24 25.70 -15.20
C LYS A 76 46.16 26.29 -16.25
N ASN A 77 46.28 27.61 -16.27
CA ASN A 77 47.10 28.36 -17.21
C ASN A 77 48.09 29.26 -16.45
N HIS A 78 49.27 29.45 -17.03
CA HIS A 78 50.29 30.37 -16.51
C HIS A 78 49.82 31.82 -16.63
N LEU A 79 50.25 32.65 -15.68
CA LEU A 79 50.05 34.09 -15.76
C LEU A 79 50.94 34.67 -16.85
N GLN A 80 50.47 35.71 -17.53
CA GLN A 80 51.25 36.34 -18.61
C GLN A 80 52.55 36.95 -18.08
N CYS A 81 52.56 37.43 -16.83
CA CYS A 81 53.75 38.01 -16.23
C CYS A 81 54.89 37.00 -15.97
N GLU A 82 54.64 35.69 -16.04
CA GLU A 82 55.67 34.64 -15.92
C GLU A 82 56.39 34.37 -17.26
N SER A 83 55.79 34.76 -18.39
CA SER A 83 56.32 34.50 -19.72
C SER A 83 57.12 35.70 -20.27
N ASN A 84 58.43 35.52 -20.48
CA ASN A 84 59.36 36.55 -21.02
C ASN A 84 59.11 36.94 -22.51
N SER A 85 57.95 36.62 -23.08
CA SER A 85 57.66 36.78 -24.50
C SER A 85 56.61 37.87 -24.78
N THR A 86 57.12 39.05 -25.13
CA THR A 86 56.60 40.02 -26.12
C THR A 86 55.08 40.29 -26.21
N ALA A 87 54.69 41.46 -25.69
CA ALA A 87 53.85 42.51 -26.29
C ALA A 87 52.45 42.23 -26.90
N ASN A 88 51.99 40.98 -27.08
CA ASN A 88 50.70 40.68 -27.72
C ASN A 88 49.80 39.69 -26.93
N GLY A 89 50.17 39.34 -25.69
CA GLY A 89 49.31 38.58 -24.78
C GLY A 89 48.25 39.47 -24.13
N GLU A 90 47.01 38.98 -24.03
CA GLU A 90 45.97 39.64 -23.25
C GLU A 90 46.37 39.69 -21.77
N LYS A 91 46.34 40.87 -21.15
CA LYS A 91 46.72 41.04 -19.73
C LYS A 91 45.91 40.12 -18.81
N ASP A 92 46.55 39.67 -17.73
CA ASP A 92 45.88 38.98 -16.62
C ASP A 92 44.69 39.81 -16.13
N LYS A 93 43.63 39.13 -15.71
CA LYS A 93 42.37 39.74 -15.29
C LYS A 93 42.03 39.25 -13.89
N PHE A 94 41.16 39.98 -13.18
CA PHE A 94 40.65 39.54 -11.89
C PHE A 94 39.22 39.03 -11.99
N LEU A 95 38.93 37.98 -11.21
CA LEU A 95 37.57 37.51 -10.98
C LEU A 95 37.18 37.77 -9.52
N MET A 96 36.03 38.41 -9.34
CA MET A 96 35.48 38.69 -8.02
C MET A 96 34.77 37.46 -7.44
N ASN A 97 35.19 37.05 -6.25
CA ASN A 97 34.56 36.02 -5.43
C ASN A 97 33.88 36.69 -4.22
N PRO A 98 32.55 36.80 -4.19
CA PRO A 98 31.82 37.49 -3.13
C PRO A 98 31.65 36.61 -1.88
N GLY A 99 31.43 37.23 -0.72
CA GLY A 99 30.97 36.54 0.48
C GLY A 99 32.03 35.68 1.18
N MET A 100 33.31 35.99 1.01
CA MET A 100 34.42 35.18 1.54
C MET A 100 34.91 35.71 2.89
N VAL A 101 35.31 34.79 3.77
CA VAL A 101 36.18 35.07 4.91
C VAL A 101 37.61 35.04 4.39
N LEU A 102 38.30 36.16 4.52
CA LEU A 102 39.61 36.38 3.90
C LEU A 102 40.73 35.73 4.75
N PRO A 103 41.75 35.12 4.15
CA PRO A 103 42.89 34.59 4.89
C PRO A 103 43.66 35.71 5.61
N GLU A 104 43.89 35.57 6.91
CA GLU A 104 44.68 36.54 7.69
C GLU A 104 46.20 36.38 7.46
N GLU A 105 46.64 35.22 6.96
CA GLU A 105 48.05 34.94 6.69
C GLU A 105 48.56 35.68 5.44
N HIS A 106 49.81 36.16 5.50
CA HIS A 106 50.51 36.87 4.41
C HIS A 106 49.81 38.15 3.89
N LEU A 107 48.94 38.75 4.69
CA LEU A 107 48.24 39.99 4.38
C LEU A 107 49.21 41.19 4.36
N GLN A 108 49.47 41.75 3.19
CA GLN A 108 50.16 43.03 3.08
C GLN A 108 49.13 44.15 2.89
N SER A 109 48.99 45.01 3.90
CA SER A 109 48.14 46.20 3.80
C SER A 109 48.91 47.33 3.13
N VAL A 110 48.32 47.90 2.07
CA VAL A 110 48.88 49.05 1.37
C VAL A 110 47.94 50.23 1.57
N ALA A 111 48.48 51.39 1.98
CA ALA A 111 47.71 52.62 2.09
C ALA A 111 47.43 53.17 0.69
N VAL A 112 46.30 52.77 0.11
CA VAL A 112 45.89 53.10 -1.25
C VAL A 112 44.51 53.77 -1.22
N GLY A 113 44.27 54.76 -2.09
CA GLY A 113 43.08 55.60 -2.05
C GLY A 113 41.86 55.04 -2.79
N SER A 114 42.03 54.02 -3.64
CA SER A 114 40.93 53.41 -4.41
C SER A 114 41.13 51.93 -4.76
N ALA A 115 40.03 51.24 -5.07
CA ALA A 115 40.06 49.84 -5.52
C ALA A 115 40.86 49.64 -6.81
N ALA A 116 40.81 50.60 -7.75
CA ALA A 116 41.54 50.53 -9.01
C ALA A 116 43.06 50.65 -8.82
N GLU A 117 43.50 51.44 -7.85
CA GLU A 117 44.92 51.50 -7.48
C GLU A 117 45.35 50.21 -6.77
N CYS A 118 44.49 49.57 -5.98
CA CYS A 118 44.75 48.27 -5.36
C CYS A 118 44.96 47.17 -6.41
N GLU A 119 44.07 47.14 -7.42
CA GLU A 119 44.18 46.26 -8.58
C GLU A 119 45.48 46.50 -9.36
N SER A 120 45.80 47.75 -9.66
CA SER A 120 47.02 48.14 -10.40
C SER A 120 48.30 47.72 -9.66
N ASN A 121 48.36 47.90 -8.34
CA ASN A 121 49.49 47.44 -7.52
C ASN A 121 49.67 45.92 -7.59
N CYS A 122 48.57 45.16 -7.52
CA CYS A 122 48.62 43.71 -7.68
C CYS A 122 49.09 43.30 -9.10
N LEU A 123 48.60 43.96 -10.16
CA LEU A 123 49.04 43.65 -11.54
C LEU A 123 50.54 43.89 -11.76
N ASN A 124 51.09 44.93 -11.12
CA ASN A 124 52.51 45.28 -11.24
C ASN A 124 53.46 44.34 -10.48
N ASN A 125 52.94 43.47 -9.60
CA ASN A 125 53.71 42.45 -8.91
C ASN A 125 53.29 41.06 -9.39
N CYS A 126 54.14 40.34 -10.12
CA CYS A 126 53.79 39.02 -10.67
C CYS A 126 53.52 37.97 -9.57
N SER A 127 54.11 38.14 -8.39
CA SER A 127 53.80 37.27 -7.24
C SER A 127 52.39 37.49 -6.69
N CYS A 128 51.71 38.59 -7.03
CA CYS A 128 50.38 38.86 -6.52
C CYS A 128 49.35 37.84 -7.03
N THR A 129 48.69 37.15 -6.11
CA THR A 129 47.69 36.12 -6.41
C THR A 129 46.25 36.64 -6.29
N ALA A 130 46.00 37.58 -5.38
CA ALA A 130 44.69 38.21 -5.17
C ALA A 130 44.79 39.54 -4.45
N TYR A 131 43.72 40.33 -4.53
CA TYR A 131 43.52 41.51 -3.68
C TYR A 131 42.07 41.60 -3.16
N ALA A 132 41.87 42.36 -2.10
CA ALA A 132 40.55 42.71 -1.57
C ALA A 132 40.55 44.21 -1.22
N TYR A 133 39.42 44.86 -1.44
CA TYR A 133 39.25 46.27 -1.15
C TYR A 133 37.90 46.50 -0.47
N ASP A 134 37.95 46.99 0.77
CA ASP A 134 36.78 47.39 1.56
C ASP A 134 37.06 48.76 2.19
N SER A 135 37.62 48.78 3.40
CA SER A 135 38.11 49.98 4.10
C SER A 135 39.59 50.29 3.86
N GLY A 136 40.28 49.44 3.11
CA GLY A 136 41.67 49.55 2.71
C GLY A 136 42.06 48.48 1.69
N CYS A 137 43.27 48.58 1.13
CA CYS A 137 43.78 47.62 0.15
C CYS A 137 44.56 46.48 0.84
N SER A 138 44.11 45.26 0.59
CA SER A 138 44.72 44.02 1.07
C SER A 138 45.22 43.20 -0.12
N ILE A 139 46.50 42.82 -0.12
CA ILE A 139 47.14 42.08 -1.22
C ILE A 139 47.77 40.78 -0.69
N TRP A 140 47.60 39.69 -1.44
CA TRP A 140 48.23 38.39 -1.21
C TRP A 140 49.25 38.09 -2.31
N ASN A 141 50.47 37.69 -1.93
CA ASN A 141 51.58 37.37 -2.84
C ASN A 141 51.99 35.89 -2.83
N GLU A 142 51.28 35.06 -2.07
CA GLU A 142 51.55 33.64 -1.91
C GLU A 142 50.31 32.80 -2.21
N GLU A 143 50.39 31.50 -1.96
CA GLU A 143 49.25 30.58 -2.09
C GLU A 143 48.11 30.98 -1.15
N LEU A 144 46.88 30.97 -1.67
CA LEU A 144 45.71 31.29 -0.86
C LEU A 144 45.25 30.03 -0.13
N VAL A 145 45.38 30.03 1.19
CA VAL A 145 44.91 28.95 2.07
C VAL A 145 43.79 29.45 2.99
N ASN A 146 42.94 28.57 3.49
CA ASN A 146 41.83 28.89 4.42
C ASN A 146 40.71 29.80 3.89
N LEU A 147 40.58 29.90 2.57
CA LEU A 147 39.46 30.64 1.99
C LEU A 147 38.14 29.87 2.19
N HIS A 148 37.16 30.48 2.82
CA HIS A 148 35.84 29.87 3.03
C HIS A 148 34.71 30.89 2.92
N GLN A 149 33.53 30.42 2.54
CA GLN A 149 32.34 31.26 2.43
C GLN A 149 31.71 31.49 3.81
N HIS A 150 31.36 32.74 4.11
CA HIS A 150 30.61 33.08 5.31
C HIS A 150 29.19 32.52 5.20
N ASP A 151 28.66 31.89 6.26
CA ASP A 151 27.37 31.18 6.24
C ASP A 151 26.19 32.04 5.71
N ASP A 152 26.16 33.31 6.10
CA ASP A 152 25.11 34.27 5.69
C ASP A 152 25.43 35.05 4.39
N GLY A 153 26.54 34.73 3.71
CA GLY A 153 26.98 35.42 2.49
C GLY A 153 27.50 36.85 2.71
N SER A 154 27.61 37.29 3.96
CA SER A 154 28.07 38.63 4.38
C SER A 154 29.59 38.84 4.35
N GLY A 155 30.35 37.87 3.83
CA GLY A 155 31.80 37.98 3.73
C GLY A 155 32.27 39.03 2.70
N ASN A 156 33.55 39.37 2.77
CA ASN A 156 34.15 40.39 1.91
C ASN A 156 34.47 39.84 0.51
N PRO A 157 34.39 40.67 -0.54
CA PRO A 157 34.78 40.27 -1.88
C PRO A 157 36.31 40.20 -2.02
N ILE A 158 36.81 39.05 -2.49
CA ILE A 158 38.21 38.88 -2.91
C ILE A 158 38.29 38.80 -4.44
N HIS A 159 39.29 39.43 -5.02
CA HIS A 159 39.55 39.47 -6.45
C HIS A 159 40.76 38.59 -6.75
N ILE A 160 40.53 37.45 -7.40
CA ILE A 160 41.55 36.44 -7.70
C ILE A 160 42.17 36.75 -9.08
N ARG A 161 43.49 36.80 -9.16
CA ARG A 161 44.22 37.01 -10.42
C ARG A 161 44.21 35.74 -11.27
N LEU A 162 43.74 35.85 -12.51
CA LEU A 162 43.62 34.77 -13.47
C LEU A 162 44.25 35.15 -14.83
N SER A 163 44.62 34.14 -15.60
CA SER A 163 44.93 34.34 -17.02
C SER A 163 43.69 34.86 -17.74
N SER A 164 43.88 35.68 -18.78
CA SER A 164 42.79 36.24 -19.55
C SER A 164 41.88 35.17 -20.19
N SER A 165 42.45 33.98 -20.46
CA SER A 165 41.77 32.80 -21.01
C SER A 165 40.85 32.10 -20.01
N ASP A 166 41.06 32.33 -18.71
CA ASP A 166 40.31 31.68 -17.63
C ASP A 166 39.13 32.51 -17.13
N VAL A 167 39.03 33.77 -17.58
CA VAL A 167 37.90 34.64 -17.22
C VAL A 167 36.71 34.39 -18.15
N PRO A 168 35.53 34.04 -17.62
CA PRO A 168 34.33 33.85 -18.43
C PRO A 168 34.01 35.11 -19.24
N SER A 169 34.12 35.04 -20.57
CA SER A 169 33.85 36.17 -21.46
C SER A 169 32.35 36.48 -21.52
N GLY A 170 31.95 37.62 -20.95
CA GLY A 170 30.59 38.13 -21.01
C GLY A 170 30.14 38.41 -22.44
N LYS A 171 29.00 37.86 -22.86
CA LYS A 171 28.41 38.09 -24.18
C LYS A 171 28.14 39.59 -24.40
N ASN A 172 28.77 40.15 -25.42
CA ASN A 172 28.54 41.52 -25.86
C ASN A 172 27.12 41.71 -26.42
N ASN A 173 26.40 42.67 -25.82
CA ASN A 173 25.10 43.15 -26.26
C ASN A 173 25.20 43.93 -27.59
N LYS A 174 24.46 43.48 -28.60
CA LYS A 174 23.99 44.34 -29.70
C LYS A 174 22.50 44.06 -29.94
N GLY A 175 21.67 45.10 -29.85
CA GLY A 175 20.45 45.23 -30.65
C GLY A 175 19.11 45.32 -29.91
N ILE A 176 18.77 46.51 -29.42
CA ILE A 176 17.48 46.92 -28.83
C ILE A 176 16.37 47.02 -29.91
N VAL A 177 16.11 45.95 -30.68
CA VAL A 177 15.04 45.96 -31.71
C VAL A 177 14.08 44.75 -31.63
N ILE A 178 14.35 43.73 -30.79
CA ILE A 178 13.49 42.53 -30.64
C ILE A 178 12.59 42.62 -29.38
N GLY A 179 12.24 43.83 -28.94
CA GLY A 179 11.43 44.04 -27.72
C GLY A 179 9.93 43.74 -27.87
N ALA A 180 9.37 43.84 -29.08
CA ALA A 180 7.93 43.68 -29.29
C ALA A 180 7.51 42.24 -29.67
N VAL A 181 8.41 41.43 -30.23
CA VAL A 181 8.12 40.04 -30.65
C VAL A 181 8.48 39.03 -29.55
N GLY A 182 9.51 39.32 -28.74
CA GLY A 182 9.96 38.43 -27.66
C GLY A 182 9.00 38.34 -26.46
N GLY A 183 8.25 39.42 -26.17
CA GLY A 183 7.22 39.41 -25.14
C GLY A 183 6.10 38.41 -25.45
N SER A 184 5.71 38.30 -26.72
CA SER A 184 4.71 37.34 -27.17
C SER A 184 5.20 35.90 -27.06
N VAL A 185 6.47 35.65 -27.40
CA VAL A 185 7.06 34.29 -27.31
C VAL A 185 7.25 33.85 -25.87
N ALA A 186 7.69 34.73 -24.96
CA ALA A 186 7.83 34.39 -23.54
C ALA A 186 6.48 34.11 -22.89
N VAL A 187 5.45 34.91 -23.18
CA VAL A 187 4.09 34.66 -22.68
C VAL A 187 3.51 33.37 -23.27
N VAL A 188 3.74 33.10 -24.56
CA VAL A 188 3.34 31.82 -25.18
C VAL A 188 4.10 30.64 -24.60
N LEU A 189 5.41 30.75 -24.31
CA LEU A 189 6.18 29.66 -23.68
C LEU A 189 5.78 29.43 -22.22
N VAL A 190 5.43 30.48 -21.48
CA VAL A 190 4.88 30.36 -20.12
C VAL A 190 3.48 29.76 -20.16
N LEU A 191 2.62 30.18 -21.09
CA LEU A 191 1.29 29.59 -21.28
C LEU A 191 1.39 28.14 -21.76
N LEU A 192 2.28 27.82 -22.69
CA LEU A 192 2.56 26.45 -23.13
C LEU A 192 3.19 25.63 -22.00
N GLY A 193 4.02 26.23 -21.15
CA GLY A 193 4.56 25.61 -19.94
C GLY A 193 3.48 25.33 -18.90
N LEU A 194 2.55 26.27 -18.68
CA LEU A 194 1.41 26.11 -17.80
C LEU A 194 0.39 25.11 -18.36
N ILE A 195 0.16 25.13 -19.68
CA ILE A 195 -0.65 24.14 -20.39
C ILE A 195 0.05 22.79 -20.37
N PHE A 196 1.37 22.70 -20.51
CA PHE A 196 2.12 21.45 -20.41
C PHE A 196 2.13 20.92 -18.97
N VAL A 197 2.20 21.78 -17.96
CA VAL A 197 2.04 21.41 -16.55
C VAL A 197 0.59 21.03 -16.25
N ALA A 198 -0.40 21.69 -16.84
CA ALA A 198 -1.81 21.35 -16.72
C ALA A 198 -2.14 20.05 -17.42
N ILE A 199 -1.63 19.82 -18.64
CA ILE A 199 -1.69 18.56 -19.38
C ILE A 199 -0.90 17.50 -18.64
N ARG A 200 0.26 17.77 -18.03
CA ARG A 200 0.98 16.79 -17.19
C ARG A 200 0.28 16.54 -15.86
N ARG A 201 -0.46 17.51 -15.30
CA ARG A 201 -1.31 17.31 -14.11
C ARG A 201 -2.60 16.59 -14.46
N GLN A 202 -3.18 16.84 -15.63
CA GLN A 202 -4.38 16.18 -16.14
C GLN A 202 -4.03 14.78 -16.67
N GLN A 203 -2.85 14.58 -17.26
CA GLN A 203 -2.23 13.29 -17.56
C GLN A 203 -1.76 12.62 -16.27
N ARG A 204 -1.29 13.28 -15.21
CA ARG A 204 -1.09 12.59 -13.92
C ARG A 204 -2.41 12.23 -13.23
N ARG A 205 -3.52 12.92 -13.55
CA ARG A 205 -4.88 12.55 -13.16
C ARG A 205 -5.54 11.53 -14.11
N SER A 206 -5.03 11.38 -15.34
CA SER A 206 -5.56 10.51 -16.40
C SER A 206 -4.65 9.32 -16.71
N VAL A 207 -3.41 9.33 -16.21
CA VAL A 207 -2.56 8.16 -16.01
C VAL A 207 -3.14 7.53 -14.75
N GLY A 208 -4.31 6.92 -14.93
CA GLY A 208 -4.37 5.52 -14.59
C GLY A 208 -3.14 4.94 -15.27
N THR A 209 -2.12 4.63 -14.46
CA THR A 209 -1.05 3.73 -14.85
C THR A 209 -1.70 2.74 -15.80
N LYS A 210 -1.25 2.66 -17.06
CA LYS A 210 -1.45 1.43 -17.82
C LYS A 210 -0.73 0.38 -17.00
N ALA A 211 -1.44 -0.14 -16.01
CA ALA A 211 -1.01 -1.19 -15.15
C ALA A 211 -0.62 -2.30 -16.12
N VAL A 212 0.55 -2.87 -15.91
CA VAL A 212 0.86 -4.15 -16.54
C VAL A 212 -0.34 -5.04 -16.22
N GLU A 213 -0.94 -5.62 -17.26
CA GLU A 213 -2.16 -6.40 -17.11
C GLU A 213 -1.92 -7.49 -16.07
N GLY A 214 -2.52 -7.33 -14.87
CA GLY A 214 -2.29 -8.21 -13.71
C GLY A 214 -1.68 -7.55 -12.46
N SER A 215 -1.13 -6.33 -12.52
CA SER A 215 -0.62 -5.64 -11.33
C SER A 215 -1.71 -4.84 -10.59
N LEU A 216 -1.75 -4.94 -9.25
CA LEU A 216 -2.64 -4.14 -8.41
C LEU A 216 -2.38 -2.64 -8.55
N VAL A 217 -3.45 -1.86 -8.67
CA VAL A 217 -3.38 -0.40 -8.73
C VAL A 217 -3.57 0.22 -7.35
N ALA A 218 -2.67 1.12 -6.95
CA ALA A 218 -2.86 1.96 -5.78
C ALA A 218 -3.69 3.19 -6.16
N PHE A 219 -4.93 3.25 -5.69
CA PHE A 219 -5.85 4.35 -5.94
C PHE A 219 -5.78 5.40 -4.84
N GLY A 220 -5.95 6.68 -5.21
CA GLY A 220 -6.19 7.74 -4.24
C GLY A 220 -7.61 7.68 -3.69
N TYR A 221 -7.81 8.06 -2.43
CA TYR A 221 -9.14 8.06 -1.81
C TYR A 221 -10.11 8.97 -2.55
N LYS A 222 -9.64 10.15 -2.99
CA LYS A 222 -10.45 11.10 -3.77
C LYS A 222 -10.90 10.50 -5.10
N ASP A 223 -10.06 9.70 -5.75
CA ASP A 223 -10.40 9.06 -7.03
C ASP A 223 -11.52 8.04 -6.83
N LEU A 224 -11.44 7.22 -5.77
CA LEU A 224 -12.50 6.26 -5.44
C LEU A 224 -13.78 6.95 -4.95
N GLN A 225 -13.66 8.07 -4.23
CA GLN A 225 -14.80 8.89 -3.84
C GLN A 225 -15.53 9.45 -5.08
N ILE A 226 -14.80 9.93 -6.08
CA ILE A 226 -15.39 10.40 -7.35
C ILE A 226 -16.01 9.24 -8.12
N ALA A 227 -15.28 8.12 -8.27
CA ALA A 227 -15.73 6.94 -9.01
C ALA A 227 -17.04 6.35 -8.45
N THR A 228 -17.22 6.44 -7.13
CA THR A 228 -18.42 5.94 -6.41
C THR A 228 -19.49 7.01 -6.18
N LYS A 229 -19.34 8.21 -6.77
CA LYS A 229 -20.24 9.37 -6.57
C LYS A 229 -20.46 9.68 -5.08
N SER A 230 -19.37 9.73 -4.32
CA SER A 230 -19.33 9.85 -2.86
C SER A 230 -19.99 8.67 -2.13
N PHE A 231 -19.72 7.45 -2.59
CA PHE A 231 -20.23 6.21 -2.00
C PHE A 231 -21.78 6.16 -1.98
N SER A 232 -22.42 6.60 -3.07
CA SER A 232 -23.88 6.78 -3.10
C SER A 232 -24.68 5.49 -3.26
N GLU A 233 -24.16 4.53 -4.04
CA GLU A 233 -24.84 3.27 -4.37
C GLU A 233 -24.21 2.13 -3.57
N LYS A 234 -24.84 1.78 -2.44
CA LYS A 234 -24.41 0.65 -1.59
C LYS A 234 -24.92 -0.67 -2.18
N LEU A 235 -24.00 -1.58 -2.46
CA LEU A 235 -24.28 -2.93 -2.96
C LEU A 235 -24.53 -3.93 -1.82
N GLY A 236 -23.89 -3.71 -0.67
CA GLY A 236 -24.01 -4.57 0.50
C GLY A 236 -23.16 -4.05 1.66
N GLY A 237 -23.29 -4.68 2.83
CA GLY A 237 -22.42 -4.39 3.96
C GLY A 237 -22.65 -5.34 5.12
N GLY A 238 -21.62 -5.52 5.94
CA GLY A 238 -21.63 -6.40 7.11
C GLY A 238 -20.45 -6.13 8.04
N GLY A 239 -20.06 -7.13 8.85
CA GLY A 239 -18.94 -7.00 9.82
C GLY A 239 -17.57 -6.70 9.20
N PHE A 240 -17.46 -6.73 7.87
CA PHE A 240 -16.26 -6.46 7.08
C PHE A 240 -16.29 -5.07 6.40
N GLY A 241 -17.29 -4.24 6.68
CA GLY A 241 -17.47 -2.92 6.08
C GLY A 241 -18.57 -2.88 5.00
N SER A 242 -18.58 -1.80 4.22
CA SER A 242 -19.61 -1.52 3.21
C SER A 242 -19.04 -1.59 1.80
N VAL A 243 -19.79 -2.14 0.85
CA VAL A 243 -19.41 -2.26 -0.56
C VAL A 243 -20.26 -1.31 -1.40
N PHE A 244 -19.60 -0.55 -2.27
CA PHE A 244 -20.24 0.47 -3.12
C PHE A 244 -19.94 0.23 -4.59
N LYS A 245 -20.90 0.53 -5.46
CA LYS A 245 -20.67 0.52 -6.90
C LYS A 245 -19.91 1.77 -7.31
N GLY A 246 -19.01 1.63 -8.27
CA GLY A 246 -18.33 2.75 -8.89
C GLY A 246 -18.04 2.53 -10.36
N THR A 247 -17.61 3.59 -11.02
CA THR A 247 -17.17 3.56 -12.42
C THR A 247 -15.85 4.31 -12.53
N LEU A 248 -14.82 3.62 -13.02
CA LEU A 248 -13.50 4.21 -13.24
C LEU A 248 -13.49 5.09 -14.52
N PRO A 249 -12.47 5.95 -14.73
CA PRO A 249 -12.37 6.81 -15.91
C PRO A 249 -12.32 6.06 -17.25
N ASP A 250 -11.87 4.80 -17.24
CA ASP A 250 -11.87 3.91 -18.40
C ASP A 250 -13.24 3.27 -18.68
N SER A 251 -14.29 3.72 -17.98
CA SER A 251 -15.67 3.18 -18.01
C SER A 251 -15.84 1.79 -17.43
N SER A 252 -14.80 1.22 -16.80
CA SER A 252 -14.95 -0.06 -16.10
C SER A 252 -15.79 0.09 -14.84
N VAL A 253 -16.75 -0.81 -14.66
CA VAL A 253 -17.60 -0.86 -13.46
C VAL A 253 -16.90 -1.67 -12.39
N ILE A 254 -16.83 -1.11 -11.18
CA ILE A 254 -16.08 -1.67 -10.05
C ILE A 254 -16.95 -1.77 -8.79
N ALA A 255 -16.56 -2.66 -7.90
CA ALA A 255 -17.07 -2.72 -6.54
C ALA A 255 -15.98 -2.25 -5.57
N VAL A 256 -16.28 -1.23 -4.76
CA VAL A 256 -15.37 -0.63 -3.79
C VAL A 256 -15.79 -1.04 -2.39
N LYS A 257 -15.02 -1.94 -1.76
CA LYS A 257 -15.20 -2.35 -0.36
C LYS A 257 -14.46 -1.35 0.54
N LYS A 258 -15.21 -0.58 1.32
CA LYS A 258 -14.69 0.35 2.33
C LYS A 258 -14.70 -0.33 3.69
N LEU A 259 -13.53 -0.49 4.29
CA LEU A 259 -13.37 -1.11 5.60
C LEU A 259 -13.58 -0.05 6.70
N GLU A 260 -14.44 -0.34 7.68
CA GLU A 260 -14.93 0.66 8.65
C GLU A 260 -14.31 0.49 10.06
N SER A 261 -13.63 -0.62 10.36
CA SER A 261 -13.04 -0.89 11.68
C SER A 261 -11.51 -0.67 11.68
N ILE A 262 -11.01 0.14 12.62
CA ILE A 262 -9.59 0.54 12.67
C ILE A 262 -8.65 -0.67 12.86
N SER A 263 -8.90 -1.54 13.85
CA SER A 263 -7.98 -2.64 14.16
C SER A 263 -8.29 -3.93 13.39
N GLN A 264 -9.57 -4.25 13.20
CA GLN A 264 -9.98 -5.46 12.48
C GLN A 264 -9.93 -5.26 10.96
N GLY A 265 -10.32 -4.08 10.48
CA GLY A 265 -10.27 -3.74 9.06
C GLY A 265 -8.84 -3.70 8.52
N GLU A 266 -7.86 -3.25 9.30
CA GLU A 266 -6.46 -3.28 8.85
C GLU A 266 -5.93 -4.71 8.67
N LYS A 267 -6.26 -5.64 9.58
CA LYS A 267 -5.89 -7.05 9.44
C LYS A 267 -6.52 -7.66 8.18
N GLN A 268 -7.82 -7.44 7.98
CA GLN A 268 -8.53 -7.92 6.80
C GLN A 268 -7.97 -7.33 5.51
N PHE A 269 -7.68 -6.03 5.50
CA PHE A 269 -7.05 -5.35 4.37
C PHE A 269 -5.74 -6.01 3.97
N ARG A 270 -4.83 -6.23 4.93
CA ARG A 270 -3.54 -6.87 4.68
C ARG A 270 -3.73 -8.31 4.20
N THR A 271 -4.67 -9.06 4.77
CA THR A 271 -5.01 -10.41 4.31
C THR A 271 -5.49 -10.41 2.86
N GLU A 272 -6.48 -9.58 2.50
CA GLU A 272 -7.01 -9.53 1.14
C GLU A 272 -5.93 -9.11 0.13
N VAL A 273 -5.13 -8.08 0.43
CA VAL A 273 -4.04 -7.63 -0.46
C VAL A 273 -2.95 -8.70 -0.62
N SER A 274 -2.60 -9.45 0.43
CA SER A 274 -1.56 -10.49 0.37
C SER A 274 -2.03 -11.82 -0.22
N THR A 275 -3.33 -12.10 -0.22
CA THR A 275 -3.91 -13.35 -0.74
C THR A 275 -4.40 -13.18 -2.17
N ILE A 276 -5.57 -12.56 -2.36
CA ILE A 276 -6.21 -12.42 -3.68
C ILE A 276 -5.49 -11.40 -4.57
N GLY A 277 -4.65 -10.54 -3.98
CA GLY A 277 -3.92 -9.50 -4.71
C GLY A 277 -2.90 -9.99 -5.73
N ALA A 278 -2.37 -11.21 -5.59
CA ALA A 278 -1.43 -11.82 -6.53
C ALA A 278 -2.03 -13.00 -7.32
N ILE A 279 -3.33 -13.22 -7.20
CA ILE A 279 -4.01 -14.40 -7.73
C ILE A 279 -4.99 -14.00 -8.82
N GLN A 280 -4.95 -14.74 -9.93
CA GLN A 280 -5.94 -14.63 -10.99
C GLN A 280 -6.42 -16.03 -11.37
N HIS A 281 -7.72 -16.26 -11.20
CA HIS A 281 -8.38 -17.51 -11.57
C HIS A 281 -9.82 -17.21 -12.01
N VAL A 282 -10.33 -17.96 -12.99
CA VAL A 282 -11.65 -17.71 -13.59
C VAL A 282 -12.80 -17.77 -12.58
N ASN A 283 -12.64 -18.54 -11.50
CA ASN A 283 -13.63 -18.69 -10.44
C ASN A 283 -13.32 -17.95 -9.13
N LEU A 284 -12.37 -17.01 -9.13
CA LEU A 284 -12.07 -16.15 -7.98
C LEU A 284 -12.32 -14.70 -8.35
N VAL A 285 -12.79 -13.88 -7.40
CA VAL A 285 -12.99 -12.45 -7.65
C VAL A 285 -11.63 -11.78 -7.86
N ARG A 286 -11.52 -10.93 -8.88
CA ARG A 286 -10.28 -10.22 -9.16
C ARG A 286 -10.20 -8.93 -8.34
N LEU A 287 -9.16 -8.82 -7.51
CA LEU A 287 -8.77 -7.55 -6.91
C LEU A 287 -8.06 -6.70 -7.97
N ARG A 288 -8.65 -5.56 -8.35
CA ARG A 288 -8.03 -4.59 -9.27
C ARG A 288 -7.00 -3.72 -8.57
N GLY A 289 -7.20 -3.45 -7.29
CA GLY A 289 -6.35 -2.54 -6.56
C GLY A 289 -6.89 -2.18 -5.20
N PHE A 290 -6.27 -1.19 -4.57
CA PHE A 290 -6.57 -0.79 -3.20
C PHE A 290 -6.29 0.69 -2.98
N CYS A 291 -6.85 1.25 -1.92
CA CYS A 291 -6.49 2.56 -1.38
C CYS A 291 -6.07 2.37 0.09
N SER A 292 -4.92 2.93 0.45
CA SER A 292 -4.42 3.00 1.82
C SER A 292 -3.91 4.40 2.14
N GLU A 293 -4.80 5.26 2.61
CA GLU A 293 -4.49 6.65 2.99
C GLU A 293 -4.87 6.87 4.46
N GLY A 294 -3.88 6.94 5.36
CA GLY A 294 -4.13 7.07 6.79
C GLY A 294 -4.96 5.90 7.34
N ASP A 295 -6.11 6.21 7.95
CA ASP A 295 -7.10 5.25 8.46
C ASP A 295 -8.03 4.68 7.36
N LYS A 296 -8.01 5.26 6.16
CA LYS A 296 -8.89 4.85 5.06
C LYS A 296 -8.29 3.65 4.33
N LYS A 297 -8.98 2.51 4.44
CA LYS A 297 -8.63 1.25 3.78
C LYS A 297 -9.78 0.83 2.86
N LEU A 298 -9.52 0.80 1.56
CA LEU A 298 -10.51 0.42 0.56
C LEU A 298 -9.90 -0.59 -0.41
N LEU A 299 -10.72 -1.52 -0.88
CA LEU A 299 -10.37 -2.55 -1.85
C LEU A 299 -11.26 -2.40 -3.08
N VAL A 300 -10.69 -2.57 -4.27
CA VAL A 300 -11.35 -2.34 -5.55
C VAL A 300 -11.41 -3.65 -6.31
N TYR A 301 -12.61 -4.13 -6.58
CA TYR A 301 -12.90 -5.40 -7.25
C TYR A 301 -13.60 -5.19 -8.59
N ASP A 302 -13.54 -6.21 -9.45
CA ASP A 302 -14.49 -6.34 -10.55
C ASP A 302 -15.93 -6.34 -10.02
N TYR A 303 -16.83 -5.59 -10.67
CA TYR A 303 -18.25 -5.60 -10.33
C TYR A 303 -18.94 -6.86 -10.87
N MET A 304 -19.73 -7.51 -10.01
CA MET A 304 -20.46 -8.74 -10.31
C MET A 304 -21.94 -8.40 -10.55
N GLN A 305 -22.37 -8.49 -11.80
CA GLN A 305 -23.67 -7.98 -12.27
C GLN A 305 -24.85 -8.72 -11.66
N ASN A 306 -24.71 -10.02 -11.42
CA ASN A 306 -25.75 -10.85 -10.86
C ASN A 306 -25.66 -10.96 -9.33
N GLY A 307 -24.80 -10.18 -8.66
CA GLY A 307 -24.74 -10.14 -7.20
C GLY A 307 -24.27 -11.44 -6.55
N SER A 308 -24.70 -11.69 -5.31
CA SER A 308 -24.35 -12.90 -4.55
C SER A 308 -25.32 -14.05 -4.85
N LEU A 309 -24.80 -15.28 -4.77
CA LEU A 309 -25.58 -16.51 -4.91
C LEU A 309 -26.71 -16.61 -3.89
N GLU A 310 -26.49 -16.10 -2.67
CA GLU A 310 -27.51 -16.04 -1.61
C GLU A 310 -28.82 -15.42 -2.10
N SER A 311 -28.75 -14.30 -2.84
CA SER A 311 -29.93 -13.59 -3.32
C SER A 311 -30.71 -14.35 -4.41
N HIS A 312 -30.08 -15.34 -5.05
CA HIS A 312 -30.74 -16.21 -6.03
C HIS A 312 -31.29 -17.49 -5.41
N LEU A 313 -30.65 -18.00 -4.35
CA LEU A 313 -31.08 -19.22 -3.68
C LEU A 313 -32.15 -18.96 -2.62
N LEU A 314 -32.03 -17.88 -1.83
CA LEU A 314 -32.71 -17.77 -0.54
C LEU A 314 -33.68 -16.58 -0.43
N HIS A 315 -33.53 -15.54 -1.26
CA HIS A 315 -34.48 -14.44 -1.32
C HIS A 315 -35.60 -14.70 -2.33
N GLN A 316 -36.83 -14.41 -1.92
CA GLN A 316 -38.07 -14.71 -2.67
C GLN A 316 -38.56 -13.57 -3.57
N ILE A 317 -37.99 -12.37 -3.46
CA ILE A 317 -38.55 -11.16 -4.07
C ILE A 317 -37.83 -10.92 -5.41
N ASP A 318 -38.52 -11.21 -6.50
CA ASP A 318 -38.25 -10.78 -7.88
C ASP A 318 -36.99 -11.34 -8.60
N SER A 319 -36.19 -12.22 -7.99
CA SER A 319 -35.06 -12.86 -8.67
C SER A 319 -35.50 -14.10 -9.46
N LYS A 320 -35.01 -14.23 -10.71
CA LYS A 320 -35.22 -15.42 -11.54
C LYS A 320 -34.58 -16.62 -10.84
N VAL A 321 -35.40 -17.61 -10.48
CA VAL A 321 -34.91 -18.87 -9.89
C VAL A 321 -33.88 -19.49 -10.83
N LEU A 322 -32.68 -19.78 -10.31
CA LEU A 322 -31.64 -20.46 -11.07
C LEU A 322 -32.07 -21.89 -11.37
N ASP A 323 -32.06 -22.27 -12.65
CA ASP A 323 -32.29 -23.64 -13.06
C ASP A 323 -31.21 -24.59 -12.53
N TRP A 324 -31.51 -25.89 -12.53
CA TRP A 324 -30.62 -26.91 -11.98
C TRP A 324 -29.24 -26.91 -12.67
N LYS A 325 -29.21 -26.80 -14.00
CA LYS A 325 -27.97 -26.80 -14.78
C LYS A 325 -27.05 -25.65 -14.36
N THR A 326 -27.59 -24.46 -14.18
CA THR A 326 -26.84 -23.28 -13.73
C THR A 326 -26.34 -23.49 -12.31
N ARG A 327 -27.17 -24.01 -11.39
CA ARG A 327 -26.74 -24.37 -10.02
C ARG A 327 -25.58 -25.37 -10.04
N TYR A 328 -25.65 -26.41 -10.85
CA TYR A 328 -24.60 -27.41 -10.98
C TYR A 328 -23.28 -26.80 -11.46
N GLN A 329 -23.33 -25.93 -12.48
CA GLN A 329 -22.14 -25.23 -12.99
C GLN A 329 -21.55 -24.26 -11.97
N ILE A 330 -22.37 -23.57 -11.18
CA ILE A 330 -21.92 -22.69 -10.09
C ILE A 330 -21.23 -23.53 -9.00
N ALA A 331 -21.79 -24.68 -8.63
CA ALA A 331 -21.20 -25.60 -7.65
C ALA A 331 -19.83 -26.10 -8.13
N LEU A 332 -19.73 -26.53 -9.39
CA LEU A 332 -18.48 -26.99 -10.02
C LEU A 332 -17.45 -25.86 -10.14
N GLY A 333 -17.84 -24.68 -10.61
CA GLY A 333 -16.94 -23.53 -10.73
C GLY A 333 -16.41 -23.08 -9.37
N THR A 334 -17.25 -23.07 -8.34
CA THR A 334 -16.83 -22.78 -6.96
C THR A 334 -15.82 -23.82 -6.46
N ALA A 335 -16.06 -25.11 -6.74
CA ALA A 335 -15.12 -26.16 -6.38
C ALA A 335 -13.76 -26.00 -7.08
N ARG A 336 -13.74 -25.61 -8.36
CA ARG A 336 -12.51 -25.31 -9.10
C ARG A 336 -11.74 -24.14 -8.47
N GLY A 337 -12.44 -23.07 -8.08
CA GLY A 337 -11.85 -21.94 -7.37
C GLY A 337 -11.17 -22.34 -6.05
N LEU A 338 -11.87 -23.12 -5.22
CA LEU A 338 -11.32 -23.60 -3.95
C LEU A 338 -10.19 -24.62 -4.14
N ALA A 339 -10.30 -25.53 -5.11
CA ALA A 339 -9.24 -26.47 -5.47
C ALA A 339 -7.95 -25.73 -5.88
N TYR A 340 -8.08 -24.64 -6.64
CA TYR A 340 -6.95 -23.80 -6.99
C TYR A 340 -6.27 -23.20 -5.75
N LEU A 341 -7.05 -22.62 -4.81
CA LEU A 341 -6.54 -22.04 -3.57
C LEU A 341 -5.80 -23.06 -2.69
N HIS A 342 -6.37 -24.26 -2.55
CA HIS A 342 -5.83 -25.30 -1.68
C HIS A 342 -4.61 -26.00 -2.31
N GLU A 343 -4.68 -26.33 -3.59
CA GLU A 343 -3.79 -27.31 -4.22
C GLU A 343 -2.80 -26.69 -5.24
N LYS A 344 -3.09 -25.51 -5.80
CA LYS A 344 -2.33 -24.94 -6.94
C LYS A 344 -1.60 -23.64 -6.63
N CYS A 345 -2.04 -22.87 -5.64
CA CYS A 345 -1.31 -21.69 -5.16
C CYS A 345 0.09 -22.05 -4.63
N ARG A 346 1.01 -21.09 -4.54
CA ARG A 346 2.34 -21.34 -3.94
C ARG A 346 2.20 -21.84 -2.51
N ASP A 347 1.54 -21.05 -1.68
CA ASP A 347 1.11 -21.42 -0.33
C ASP A 347 -0.35 -21.89 -0.40
N CYS A 348 -0.74 -22.82 0.47
CA CYS A 348 -2.13 -23.20 0.60
C CYS A 348 -2.93 -22.02 1.17
N ILE A 349 -4.02 -21.64 0.53
CA ILE A 349 -4.89 -20.56 1.01
C ILE A 349 -6.20 -21.16 1.52
N ILE A 350 -6.42 -21.11 2.82
CA ILE A 350 -7.70 -21.50 3.44
C ILE A 350 -8.59 -20.25 3.49
N HIS A 351 -9.74 -20.28 2.82
CA HIS A 351 -10.64 -19.14 2.67
C HIS A 351 -11.30 -18.74 3.99
N CYS A 352 -11.71 -19.71 4.81
CA CYS A 352 -12.29 -19.51 6.14
C CYS A 352 -13.71 -18.86 6.19
N ASP A 353 -14.36 -18.62 5.05
CA ASP A 353 -15.72 -18.02 5.01
C ASP A 353 -16.47 -18.40 3.71
N VAL A 354 -16.43 -19.67 3.32
CA VAL A 354 -17.18 -20.17 2.16
C VAL A 354 -18.66 -20.27 2.52
N LYS A 355 -19.52 -19.54 1.79
CA LYS A 355 -20.98 -19.47 1.98
C LYS A 355 -21.63 -18.76 0.77
N PRO A 356 -22.95 -18.89 0.54
CA PRO A 356 -23.61 -18.30 -0.63
C PRO A 356 -23.43 -16.77 -0.76
N GLU A 357 -23.29 -16.04 0.33
CA GLU A 357 -23.09 -14.58 0.34
C GLU A 357 -21.75 -14.18 -0.31
N ASN A 358 -20.75 -15.06 -0.21
CA ASN A 358 -19.39 -14.85 -0.69
C ASN A 358 -19.13 -15.50 -2.06
N ILE A 359 -20.14 -16.13 -2.67
CA ILE A 359 -20.08 -16.58 -4.07
C ILE A 359 -20.80 -15.55 -4.92
N LEU A 360 -20.04 -14.73 -5.65
CA LEU A 360 -20.60 -13.71 -6.53
C LEU A 360 -20.73 -14.24 -7.96
N LEU A 361 -21.66 -13.66 -8.73
CA LEU A 361 -21.99 -14.10 -10.08
C LEU A 361 -21.73 -12.97 -11.07
N ASP A 362 -20.89 -13.22 -12.08
CA ASP A 362 -20.73 -12.30 -13.21
C ASP A 362 -21.94 -12.34 -14.16
N ALA A 363 -21.90 -11.56 -15.24
CA ALA A 363 -23.01 -11.41 -16.18
C ALA A 363 -23.48 -12.74 -16.79
N GLU A 364 -22.57 -13.71 -16.94
CA GLU A 364 -22.82 -15.05 -17.49
C GLU A 364 -23.15 -16.10 -16.41
N PHE A 365 -23.39 -15.69 -15.16
CA PHE A 365 -23.59 -16.57 -14.01
C PHE A 365 -22.39 -17.46 -13.68
N CYS A 366 -21.18 -17.09 -14.11
CA CYS A 366 -19.97 -17.79 -13.67
C CYS A 366 -19.63 -17.38 -12.22
N PRO A 367 -19.36 -18.36 -11.33
CA PRO A 367 -19.11 -18.08 -9.93
C PRO A 367 -17.73 -17.48 -9.71
N LYS A 368 -17.64 -16.48 -8.83
CA LYS A 368 -16.42 -15.90 -8.28
C LYS A 368 -16.45 -16.00 -6.76
N VAL A 369 -15.54 -16.78 -6.18
CA VAL A 369 -15.33 -16.80 -4.73
C VAL A 369 -14.75 -15.45 -4.30
N ALA A 370 -15.36 -14.82 -3.30
CA ALA A 370 -15.05 -13.48 -2.82
C ALA A 370 -14.91 -13.43 -1.28
N ASP A 371 -14.45 -12.28 -0.78
CA ASP A 371 -14.23 -11.99 0.65
C ASP A 371 -13.13 -12.84 1.32
N PHE A 372 -11.88 -12.50 0.99
CA PHE A 372 -10.68 -13.14 1.56
C PHE A 372 -10.26 -12.51 2.91
N GLY A 373 -11.11 -11.71 3.55
CA GLY A 373 -10.76 -10.99 4.78
C GLY A 373 -10.36 -11.91 5.96
N LEU A 374 -10.85 -13.15 5.95
CA LEU A 374 -10.54 -14.18 6.97
C LEU A 374 -9.51 -15.21 6.52
N ALA A 375 -9.00 -15.13 5.29
CA ALA A 375 -8.16 -16.16 4.70
C ALA A 375 -6.85 -16.39 5.47
N LYS A 376 -6.27 -17.59 5.30
CA LYS A 376 -4.98 -17.99 5.89
C LYS A 376 -4.03 -18.51 4.82
N LEU A 377 -2.83 -17.95 4.80
CA LEU A 377 -1.69 -18.47 4.04
C LEU A 377 -0.98 -19.52 4.89
N VAL A 378 -0.87 -20.73 4.37
CA VAL A 378 -0.21 -21.86 5.02
C VAL A 378 0.88 -22.38 4.09
N GLY A 379 2.13 -22.26 4.51
CA GLY A 379 3.28 -22.79 3.78
C GLY A 379 3.14 -24.29 3.54
N ARG A 380 3.70 -24.81 2.44
CA ARG A 380 3.52 -26.22 2.03
C ARG A 380 4.13 -27.23 2.99
N GLU A 381 5.03 -26.78 3.86
CA GLU A 381 5.63 -27.53 4.96
C GLU A 381 4.68 -27.70 6.17
N PHE A 382 3.58 -26.94 6.22
CA PHE A 382 2.58 -26.98 7.29
C PHE A 382 1.24 -27.48 6.76
N SER A 383 0.57 -28.34 7.52
CA SER A 383 -0.76 -28.85 7.18
C SER A 383 -1.89 -28.21 7.99
N ARG A 384 -1.57 -27.61 9.14
CA ARG A 384 -2.54 -27.03 10.07
C ARG A 384 -2.17 -25.61 10.46
N VAL A 385 -3.18 -24.78 10.71
CA VAL A 385 -3.00 -23.41 11.22
C VAL A 385 -3.89 -23.17 12.43
N LEU A 386 -3.30 -22.65 13.51
CA LEU A 386 -4.06 -22.17 14.66
C LEU A 386 -4.56 -20.76 14.37
N THR A 387 -5.88 -20.57 14.41
CA THR A 387 -6.51 -19.27 14.17
C THR A 387 -7.66 -19.04 15.13
N THR A 388 -7.98 -17.77 15.39
CA THR A 388 -9.19 -17.39 16.11
C THR A 388 -10.43 -17.96 15.42
N MET A 389 -11.39 -18.45 16.20
CA MET A 389 -12.70 -18.90 15.72
C MET A 389 -13.52 -17.72 15.19
N ARG A 390 -13.34 -17.41 13.89
CA ARG A 390 -14.00 -16.32 13.19
C ARG A 390 -14.48 -16.84 11.84
N GLY A 391 -15.79 -16.76 11.61
CA GLY A 391 -16.46 -17.18 10.39
C GLY A 391 -17.97 -17.24 10.62
N THR A 392 -18.71 -17.73 9.64
CA THR A 392 -20.18 -17.70 9.68
C THR A 392 -20.75 -18.94 10.38
N ARG A 393 -21.53 -18.73 11.44
CA ARG A 393 -22.22 -19.83 12.16
C ARG A 393 -23.07 -20.65 11.18
N GLY A 394 -23.02 -21.97 11.32
CA GLY A 394 -23.66 -22.90 10.37
C GLY A 394 -22.73 -23.41 9.25
N TYR A 395 -21.63 -22.70 8.96
CA TYR A 395 -20.62 -23.14 7.98
C TYR A 395 -19.28 -23.52 8.62
N LEU A 396 -19.10 -23.26 9.92
CA LEU A 396 -17.88 -23.59 10.67
C LEU A 396 -17.76 -25.11 10.90
N ALA A 397 -16.61 -25.67 10.56
CA ALA A 397 -16.31 -27.08 10.77
C ALA A 397 -16.17 -27.44 12.27
N PRO A 398 -16.51 -28.67 12.70
CA PRO A 398 -16.48 -29.09 14.10
C PRO A 398 -15.13 -28.91 14.80
N GLU A 399 -14.02 -29.21 14.10
CA GLU A 399 -12.66 -29.04 14.61
C GLU A 399 -12.35 -27.56 14.91
N TRP A 400 -12.89 -26.66 14.10
CA TRP A 400 -12.70 -25.23 14.30
C TRP A 400 -13.51 -24.71 15.50
N LEU A 401 -14.75 -25.18 15.66
CA LEU A 401 -15.60 -24.89 16.83
C LEU A 401 -14.99 -25.44 18.13
N SER A 402 -14.25 -26.53 18.04
CA SER A 402 -13.54 -27.13 19.18
C SER A 402 -12.25 -26.39 19.54
N GLY A 403 -11.86 -25.36 18.77
CA GLY A 403 -10.68 -24.55 19.01
C GLY A 403 -9.35 -25.22 18.63
N VAL A 404 -9.38 -26.34 17.90
CA VAL A 404 -8.15 -26.99 17.41
C VAL A 404 -7.67 -26.34 16.10
N PRO A 405 -6.37 -26.47 15.74
CA PRO A 405 -5.86 -25.95 14.48
C PRO A 405 -6.63 -26.51 13.27
N ILE A 406 -6.95 -25.66 12.30
CA ILE A 406 -7.73 -26.05 11.12
C ILE A 406 -6.84 -26.39 9.93
N THR A 407 -7.42 -27.10 8.96
CA THR A 407 -6.82 -27.41 7.66
C THR A 407 -7.69 -26.87 6.53
N ALA A 408 -7.27 -27.05 5.27
CA ALA A 408 -8.12 -26.76 4.10
C ALA A 408 -9.47 -27.52 4.12
N LYS A 409 -9.58 -28.60 4.92
CA LYS A 409 -10.82 -29.35 5.11
C LYS A 409 -11.91 -28.56 5.85
N ALA A 410 -11.57 -27.46 6.50
CA ALA A 410 -12.56 -26.54 7.04
C ALA A 410 -13.40 -25.89 5.92
N ASP A 411 -12.75 -25.45 4.83
CA ASP A 411 -13.46 -24.92 3.66
C ASP A 411 -14.28 -26.00 2.94
N VAL A 412 -13.80 -27.25 2.93
CA VAL A 412 -14.54 -28.40 2.38
C VAL A 412 -15.86 -28.59 3.13
N TYR A 413 -15.83 -28.52 4.46
CA TYR A 413 -17.03 -28.57 5.28
C TYR A 413 -18.01 -27.44 4.94
N SER A 414 -17.51 -26.19 4.89
CA SER A 414 -18.32 -25.03 4.52
C SER A 414 -18.93 -25.14 3.12
N TYR A 415 -18.16 -25.68 2.15
CA TYR A 415 -18.65 -25.98 0.80
C TYR A 415 -19.76 -27.04 0.81
N GLY A 416 -19.64 -28.10 1.61
CA GLY A 416 -20.69 -29.12 1.79
C GLY A 416 -21.98 -28.54 2.35
N MET A 417 -21.88 -27.69 3.38
CA MET A 417 -23.02 -26.95 3.92
C MET A 417 -23.68 -26.08 2.85
N MET A 418 -22.89 -25.38 2.04
CA MET A 418 -23.40 -24.58 0.94
C MET A 418 -24.12 -25.45 -0.11
N LEU A 419 -23.60 -26.63 -0.48
CA LEU A 419 -24.25 -27.52 -1.45
C LEU A 419 -25.66 -27.97 -1.04
N PHE A 420 -25.92 -28.17 0.24
CA PHE A 420 -27.27 -28.47 0.70
C PHE A 420 -28.26 -27.32 0.41
N GLU A 421 -27.80 -26.08 0.44
CA GLU A 421 -28.60 -24.90 0.08
C GLU A 421 -28.79 -24.78 -1.44
N PHE A 422 -27.80 -25.21 -2.25
CA PHE A 422 -27.98 -25.34 -3.71
C PHE A 422 -29.10 -26.31 -4.06
N ILE A 423 -29.08 -27.49 -3.43
CA ILE A 423 -30.07 -28.54 -3.67
C ILE A 423 -31.45 -28.05 -3.25
N SER A 424 -31.55 -27.48 -2.06
CA SER A 424 -32.83 -27.25 -1.39
C SER A 424 -33.47 -25.89 -1.66
N GLY A 425 -32.67 -24.89 -2.06
CA GLY A 425 -33.12 -23.50 -2.18
C GLY A 425 -33.56 -22.86 -0.86
N ARG A 426 -33.09 -23.39 0.27
CA ARG A 426 -33.42 -22.92 1.63
C ARG A 426 -32.21 -22.97 2.54
N ARG A 427 -32.31 -22.31 3.70
CA ARG A 427 -31.25 -22.34 4.72
C ARG A 427 -31.16 -23.73 5.36
N ASN A 428 -29.95 -24.13 5.75
CA ASN A 428 -29.72 -25.44 6.36
C ASN A 428 -30.44 -25.63 7.71
N SER A 429 -30.68 -24.54 8.44
CA SER A 429 -31.40 -24.53 9.72
C SER A 429 -32.61 -23.62 9.62
N GLU A 430 -33.81 -24.19 9.75
CA GLU A 430 -35.06 -23.44 9.78
C GLU A 430 -35.78 -23.68 11.10
N GLN A 431 -36.30 -22.61 11.70
CA GLN A 431 -37.13 -22.71 12.89
C GLN A 431 -38.57 -23.01 12.45
N SER A 432 -39.08 -24.18 12.82
CA SER A 432 -40.47 -24.56 12.57
C SER A 432 -41.41 -23.80 13.50
N GLU A 433 -42.67 -23.61 13.07
CA GLU A 433 -43.72 -22.95 13.89
C GLU A 433 -43.92 -23.63 15.25
N ASP A 434 -43.65 -24.93 15.35
CA ASP A 434 -43.71 -25.73 16.59
C ASP A 434 -42.49 -25.51 17.54
N GLY A 435 -41.62 -24.54 17.25
CA GLY A 435 -40.39 -24.29 18.01
C GLY A 435 -39.26 -25.29 17.78
N LYS A 436 -39.49 -26.36 17.00
CA LYS A 436 -38.48 -27.36 16.62
C LYS A 436 -37.59 -26.83 15.50
N VAL A 437 -36.27 -27.00 15.61
CA VAL A 437 -35.34 -26.68 14.53
C VAL A 437 -35.26 -27.87 13.58
N LYS A 438 -35.58 -27.65 12.30
CA LYS A 438 -35.38 -28.66 11.25
C LYS A 438 -34.02 -28.42 10.62
N PHE A 439 -33.18 -29.46 10.60
CA PHE A 439 -31.87 -29.41 9.98
C PHE A 439 -31.89 -30.16 8.65
N PHE A 440 -31.86 -29.42 7.55
CA PHE A 440 -32.00 -29.98 6.20
C PHE A 440 -30.91 -31.01 5.84
N PRO A 441 -29.61 -30.81 6.16
CA PRO A 441 -28.57 -31.79 5.84
C PRO A 441 -28.84 -33.19 6.42
N HIS A 442 -29.42 -33.26 7.63
CA HIS A 442 -29.81 -34.54 8.23
C HIS A 442 -30.90 -35.24 7.41
N TRP A 443 -31.96 -34.51 7.06
CA TRP A 443 -33.06 -35.07 6.27
C TRP A 443 -32.61 -35.51 4.86
N ALA A 444 -31.76 -34.71 4.20
CA ALA A 444 -31.22 -35.07 2.89
C ALA A 444 -30.34 -36.34 2.96
N ALA A 445 -29.52 -36.47 4.00
CA ALA A 445 -28.72 -37.67 4.22
C ALA A 445 -29.57 -38.91 4.51
N SER A 446 -30.67 -38.79 5.28
CA SER A 446 -31.55 -39.92 5.59
C SER A 446 -32.26 -40.44 4.33
N VAL A 447 -32.78 -39.53 3.49
CA VAL A 447 -33.38 -39.89 2.19
C VAL A 447 -32.38 -40.67 1.34
N MET A 448 -31.09 -40.32 1.39
CA MET A 448 -30.07 -41.00 0.60
C MET A 448 -29.72 -42.40 1.10
N VAL A 449 -29.69 -42.60 2.42
CA VAL A 449 -29.39 -43.91 3.01
C VAL A 449 -30.57 -44.87 2.92
N GLU A 450 -31.79 -44.35 3.03
CA GLU A 450 -33.04 -45.12 2.93
C GLU A 450 -33.39 -45.50 1.48
N GLY A 451 -32.64 -45.01 0.48
CA GLY A 451 -32.91 -45.26 -0.93
C GLY A 451 -34.16 -44.55 -1.45
N GLY A 452 -34.52 -43.41 -0.85
CA GLY A 452 -35.67 -42.61 -1.24
C GLY A 452 -35.46 -41.82 -2.55
N ASP A 453 -36.56 -41.28 -3.09
CA ASP A 453 -36.53 -40.40 -4.27
C ASP A 453 -35.75 -39.10 -4.00
N VAL A 454 -34.55 -38.99 -4.58
CA VAL A 454 -33.64 -37.83 -4.47
C VAL A 454 -34.23 -36.55 -5.03
N LEU A 455 -35.22 -36.60 -5.92
CA LEU A 455 -35.83 -35.37 -6.42
C LEU A 455 -36.75 -34.73 -5.37
N ARG A 456 -37.05 -35.43 -4.26
CA ARG A 456 -37.80 -34.86 -3.13
C ARG A 456 -37.00 -33.83 -2.33
N ILE A 457 -35.67 -33.95 -2.31
CA ILE A 457 -34.81 -33.01 -1.57
C ILE A 457 -34.54 -31.72 -2.35
N LEU A 458 -34.84 -31.73 -3.65
CA LEU A 458 -34.68 -30.60 -4.55
C LEU A 458 -35.56 -29.42 -4.14
N ASP A 459 -35.09 -28.22 -4.42
CA ASP A 459 -35.83 -26.96 -4.33
C ASP A 459 -37.20 -27.12 -5.01
N PRO A 460 -38.31 -26.94 -4.27
CA PRO A 460 -39.65 -27.09 -4.84
C PRO A 460 -39.91 -26.20 -6.05
N ARG A 461 -39.22 -25.04 -6.15
CA ARG A 461 -39.34 -24.11 -7.28
C ARG A 461 -38.73 -24.64 -8.57
N LEU A 462 -37.91 -25.70 -8.50
CA LEU A 462 -37.39 -26.39 -9.68
C LEU A 462 -38.36 -27.43 -10.23
N GLU A 463 -39.50 -27.66 -9.58
CA GLU A 463 -40.57 -28.57 -10.07
C GLU A 463 -40.07 -29.98 -10.42
N ARG A 464 -39.03 -30.46 -9.73
CA ARG A 464 -38.33 -31.73 -10.00
C ARG A 464 -37.65 -31.81 -11.38
N ILE A 465 -37.42 -30.69 -12.04
CA ILE A 465 -36.69 -30.58 -13.31
C ILE A 465 -35.19 -30.55 -13.02
N ALA A 466 -34.59 -31.73 -12.85
CA ALA A 466 -33.17 -31.94 -12.67
C ALA A 466 -32.77 -33.35 -13.09
N GLU A 467 -31.49 -33.56 -13.43
CA GLU A 467 -30.98 -34.92 -13.65
C GLU A 467 -30.77 -35.62 -12.30
N ALA A 468 -31.49 -36.70 -12.06
CA ALA A 468 -31.46 -37.42 -10.78
C ALA A 468 -30.05 -37.92 -10.42
N GLU A 469 -29.24 -38.27 -11.41
CA GLU A 469 -27.84 -38.67 -11.19
C GLU A 469 -26.99 -37.51 -10.68
N GLU A 470 -27.13 -36.31 -11.27
CA GLU A 470 -26.44 -35.11 -10.81
C GLU A 470 -26.86 -34.71 -9.39
N VAL A 471 -28.16 -34.76 -9.08
CA VAL A 471 -28.69 -34.47 -7.74
C VAL A 471 -28.14 -35.46 -6.73
N THR A 472 -28.15 -36.76 -7.07
CA THR A 472 -27.56 -37.82 -6.23
C THR A 472 -26.07 -37.56 -5.99
N ARG A 473 -25.34 -37.20 -7.03
CA ARG A 473 -23.90 -36.95 -6.99
C ARG A 473 -23.55 -35.77 -6.08
N ILE A 474 -24.21 -34.62 -6.27
CA ILE A 474 -24.03 -33.44 -5.41
C ILE A 474 -24.41 -33.74 -3.96
N CYS A 475 -25.51 -34.47 -3.73
CA CYS A 475 -25.93 -34.79 -2.37
C CYS A 475 -24.92 -35.71 -1.65
N ARG A 476 -24.37 -36.70 -2.34
CA ARG A 476 -23.29 -37.55 -1.81
C ARG A 476 -22.05 -36.74 -1.48
N ILE A 477 -21.62 -35.84 -2.37
CA ILE A 477 -20.51 -34.94 -2.11
C ILE A 477 -20.79 -34.10 -0.87
N ALA A 478 -21.96 -33.46 -0.78
CA ALA A 478 -22.34 -32.63 0.35
C ALA A 478 -22.23 -33.39 1.68
N CYS A 479 -22.73 -34.63 1.72
CA CYS A 479 -22.63 -35.51 2.89
C CYS A 479 -21.18 -35.92 3.22
N TRP A 480 -20.33 -36.20 2.21
CA TRP A 480 -18.90 -36.47 2.43
C TRP A 480 -18.13 -35.25 2.93
N CYS A 481 -18.51 -34.05 2.48
CA CYS A 481 -17.89 -32.81 2.89
C CYS A 481 -18.16 -32.48 4.37
N ILE A 482 -19.30 -32.88 4.93
CA ILE A 482 -19.70 -32.53 6.30
C ILE A 482 -19.38 -33.62 7.34
N GLN A 483 -18.52 -34.58 7.01
CA GLN A 483 -18.09 -35.61 7.97
C GLN A 483 -17.37 -35.01 9.18
N ASP A 484 -17.61 -35.56 10.37
CA ASP A 484 -17.02 -35.04 11.62
C ASP A 484 -15.49 -35.15 11.62
N ASP A 485 -14.96 -36.29 11.16
CA ASP A 485 -13.52 -36.49 10.94
C ASP A 485 -13.09 -35.82 9.63
N GLU A 486 -12.28 -34.77 9.74
CA GLU A 486 -11.76 -34.01 8.60
C GLU A 486 -10.93 -34.86 7.61
N ASN A 487 -10.39 -36.00 8.06
CA ASN A 487 -9.62 -36.90 7.19
C ASN A 487 -10.52 -37.69 6.23
N GLN A 488 -11.79 -37.89 6.59
CA GLN A 488 -12.77 -38.56 5.73
C GLN A 488 -13.33 -37.63 4.64
N ARG A 489 -13.19 -36.32 4.81
CA ARG A 489 -13.64 -35.33 3.81
C ARG A 489 -12.74 -35.39 2.58
N PRO A 490 -13.28 -35.41 1.35
CA PRO A 490 -12.48 -35.40 0.12
C PRO A 490 -11.71 -34.08 -0.03
N SER A 491 -10.67 -34.06 -0.88
CA SER A 491 -10.04 -32.81 -1.30
C SER A 491 -10.94 -32.06 -2.30
N MET A 492 -10.76 -30.74 -2.43
CA MET A 492 -11.50 -29.98 -3.43
C MET A 492 -11.19 -30.44 -4.87
N GLY A 493 -9.95 -30.87 -5.16
CA GLY A 493 -9.61 -31.49 -6.44
C GLY A 493 -10.37 -32.79 -6.71
N GLN A 494 -10.54 -33.65 -5.70
CA GLN A 494 -11.38 -34.85 -5.82
C GLN A 494 -12.84 -34.48 -6.06
N ILE A 495 -13.36 -33.47 -5.35
CA ILE A 495 -14.73 -32.96 -5.54
C ILE A 495 -14.94 -32.49 -6.98
N VAL A 496 -13.98 -31.75 -7.56
CA VAL A 496 -14.02 -31.34 -8.98
C VAL A 496 -14.13 -32.55 -9.89
N GLN A 497 -13.27 -33.56 -9.71
CA GLN A 497 -13.30 -34.78 -10.54
C GLN A 497 -14.63 -35.54 -10.43
N ILE A 498 -15.22 -35.59 -9.23
CA ILE A 498 -16.53 -36.22 -9.03
C ILE A 498 -17.60 -35.40 -9.77
N LEU A 499 -17.65 -34.08 -9.59
CA LEU A 499 -18.62 -33.22 -10.27
C LEU A 499 -18.49 -33.23 -11.80
N GLU A 500 -17.29 -33.47 -12.33
CA GLU A 500 -17.04 -33.65 -13.76
C GLU A 500 -17.45 -35.05 -14.28
N GLY A 501 -17.84 -35.96 -13.38
CA GLY A 501 -18.22 -37.34 -13.72
C GLY A 501 -17.03 -38.26 -13.98
N VAL A 502 -15.82 -37.85 -13.64
CA VAL A 502 -14.59 -38.63 -13.85
C VAL A 502 -14.37 -39.65 -12.73
N LEU A 503 -14.78 -39.31 -11.51
CA LEU A 503 -14.65 -40.17 -10.33
C LEU A 503 -16.03 -40.49 -9.76
N GLU A 504 -16.31 -41.77 -9.53
CA GLU A 504 -17.54 -42.18 -8.83
C GLU A 504 -17.43 -41.92 -7.33
N VAL A 505 -18.57 -41.60 -6.71
CA VAL A 505 -18.68 -41.35 -5.28
C VAL A 505 -19.60 -42.37 -4.62
N ASN A 506 -19.03 -43.09 -3.66
CA ASN A 506 -19.77 -44.06 -2.85
C ASN A 506 -20.73 -43.36 -1.90
N LEU A 507 -21.71 -44.11 -1.40
CA LEU A 507 -22.64 -43.60 -0.39
C LEU A 507 -21.87 -43.27 0.91
N PRO A 508 -21.96 -42.02 1.42
CA PRO A 508 -21.31 -41.65 2.67
C PRO A 508 -22.01 -42.24 3.89
N PRO A 509 -21.29 -42.49 4.99
CA PRO A 509 -21.92 -42.72 6.28
C PRO A 509 -22.67 -41.45 6.71
N VAL A 510 -23.79 -41.59 7.43
CA VAL A 510 -24.47 -40.45 8.06
C VAL A 510 -23.53 -39.85 9.11
N PRO A 511 -23.15 -38.55 9.02
CA PRO A 511 -22.31 -37.92 10.03
C PRO A 511 -22.92 -38.06 11.43
N ARG A 512 -22.10 -38.35 12.46
CA ARG A 512 -22.57 -38.58 13.83
C ARG A 512 -23.15 -37.32 14.45
N SER A 513 -22.62 -36.15 14.11
CA SER A 513 -23.21 -34.85 14.49
C SER A 513 -24.67 -34.70 14.04
N LEU A 514 -25.08 -35.33 12.93
CA LEU A 514 -26.48 -35.35 12.49
C LEU A 514 -27.37 -36.24 13.35
N HIS A 515 -26.83 -37.22 14.07
CA HIS A 515 -27.59 -38.06 15.00
C HIS A 515 -27.88 -37.34 16.33
N VAL A 516 -26.98 -36.44 16.79
CA VAL A 516 -27.18 -35.67 18.03
C VAL A 516 -28.40 -34.72 17.94
N PHE A 517 -28.75 -34.27 16.72
CA PHE A 517 -29.95 -33.46 16.48
C PHE A 517 -31.27 -34.26 16.54
N VAL A 518 -31.20 -35.60 16.58
CA VAL A 518 -32.37 -36.48 16.72
C VAL A 518 -32.68 -36.76 18.19
N ASP A 519 -31.66 -36.82 19.06
CA ASP A 519 -31.82 -37.24 20.46
C ASP A 519 -32.12 -36.11 21.47
N ASN A 520 -31.81 -34.84 21.16
CA ASN A 520 -32.12 -33.70 22.05
C ASN A 520 -33.20 -32.78 21.45
N GLN A 521 -34.47 -33.15 21.62
CA GLN A 521 -35.62 -32.29 21.32
C GLN A 521 -35.89 -31.20 22.37
N GLU A 522 -35.02 -31.02 23.37
CA GLU A 522 -35.20 -30.00 24.41
C GLU A 522 -34.05 -28.99 24.42
N HIS A 523 -34.41 -27.73 24.10
CA HIS A 523 -33.65 -26.49 24.27
C HIS A 523 -32.23 -26.45 23.70
N ILE A 524 -32.11 -26.02 22.45
CA ILE A 524 -30.87 -25.40 21.95
C ILE A 524 -31.14 -23.92 21.66
N VAL A 525 -30.66 -23.05 22.55
CA VAL A 525 -30.64 -21.60 22.35
C VAL A 525 -29.52 -21.29 21.36
N PHE A 526 -29.88 -21.11 20.08
CA PHE A 526 -29.04 -20.35 19.18
C PHE A 526 -29.21 -18.87 19.53
N PHE A 527 -28.19 -18.28 20.19
CA PHE A 527 -28.14 -16.82 20.32
C PHE A 527 -28.03 -16.20 18.93
N THR A 528 -29.15 -15.74 18.39
CA THR A 528 -29.24 -14.85 17.24
C THR A 528 -28.95 -13.43 17.71
N GLU A 529 -27.94 -12.77 17.14
CA GLU A 529 -27.86 -11.30 17.22
C GLU A 529 -28.93 -10.74 16.28
N SER A 530 -29.98 -10.17 16.87
CA SER A 530 -30.97 -9.38 16.16
C SER A 530 -30.28 -8.19 15.48
N SER A 531 -30.35 -8.14 14.16
CA SER A 531 -30.01 -6.96 13.36
C SER A 531 -30.81 -5.75 13.83
N SER A 532 -30.12 -4.76 14.41
CA SER A 532 -30.69 -3.50 14.86
C SER A 532 -30.99 -2.58 13.67
N SER A 533 -32.12 -2.82 13.01
CA SER A 533 -32.76 -1.85 12.14
C SER A 533 -34.03 -1.33 12.82
N GLN A 534 -33.90 -0.29 13.64
CA GLN A 534 -35.04 0.59 13.93
C GLN A 534 -34.63 2.06 13.83
N SER A 535 -35.20 2.68 12.79
CA SER A 535 -35.27 4.11 12.56
C SER A 535 -35.93 4.82 13.73
N SER A 536 -35.33 5.96 14.10
CA SER A 536 -35.90 7.02 14.91
C SER A 536 -37.34 7.36 14.53
N ARG A 537 -38.29 7.16 15.45
CA ARG A 537 -39.49 7.98 15.54
C ARG A 537 -39.68 8.44 16.98
N THR A 538 -39.56 9.75 17.12
CA THR A 538 -39.88 10.57 18.28
C THR A 538 -41.36 10.45 18.66
N SER A 539 -41.62 10.13 19.93
CA SER A 539 -42.82 10.59 20.63
C SER A 539 -42.51 10.71 22.12
N HIS A 540 -42.47 11.95 22.62
CA HIS A 540 -42.56 12.23 24.04
C HIS A 540 -43.96 11.81 24.55
N PRO A 541 -44.06 11.41 25.82
CA PRO A 541 -44.76 12.31 26.73
C PRO A 541 -44.12 12.45 28.10
N SER A 542 -44.23 13.67 28.59
CA SER A 542 -44.06 14.14 29.95
C SER A 542 -45.13 13.62 30.91
N SER A 543 -44.70 13.37 32.16
CA SER A 543 -45.34 13.72 33.44
C SER A 543 -45.55 12.57 34.45
N ALA A 544 -44.79 12.71 35.55
CA ALA A 544 -45.14 12.61 36.96
C ALA A 544 -45.97 11.43 37.54
N SER A 545 -45.26 10.71 38.43
CA SER A 545 -45.65 10.23 39.77
C SER A 545 -46.69 9.13 39.95
N SER A 546 -46.28 8.05 40.63
CA SER A 546 -46.80 7.69 41.96
C SER A 546 -45.99 6.55 42.59
N GLN A 547 -45.91 6.61 43.91
CA GLN A 547 -45.08 5.81 44.80
C GLN A 547 -45.59 4.37 44.97
N SER A 548 -44.70 3.43 45.31
CA SER A 548 -44.87 2.59 46.52
C SER A 548 -43.62 1.76 46.82
N LYS A 549 -43.21 1.82 48.10
CA LYS A 549 -42.15 1.05 48.77
C LYS A 549 -42.50 -0.43 48.81
N ILE A 550 -41.50 -1.31 48.70
CA ILE A 550 -41.54 -2.64 49.33
C ILE A 550 -40.23 -2.89 50.09
N THR A 551 -40.43 -3.30 51.33
CA THR A 551 -39.51 -3.51 52.44
C THR A 551 -38.73 -4.82 52.32
N VAL A 552 -37.48 -4.81 52.77
CA VAL A 552 -36.60 -5.98 52.92
C VAL A 552 -36.91 -6.68 54.24
N SER A 553 -37.10 -8.01 54.21
CA SER A 553 -37.13 -8.86 55.41
C SER A 553 -36.17 -10.04 55.24
N THR A 554 -35.09 -9.99 56.02
CA THR A 554 -34.17 -11.08 56.36
C THR A 554 -34.85 -12.07 57.30
N GLU A 555 -34.72 -13.36 57.03
CA GLU A 555 -34.95 -14.42 58.01
C GLU A 555 -33.67 -15.20 58.29
N SER A 556 -33.41 -15.34 59.58
CA SER A 556 -32.26 -15.97 60.20
C SER A 556 -32.65 -17.37 60.63
N SER A 557 -31.84 -18.35 60.25
CA SER A 557 -31.90 -19.74 60.69
C SER A 557 -31.39 -19.92 62.12
N LYS A 558 -32.13 -20.68 62.95
CA LYS A 558 -31.62 -21.67 63.93
C LYS A 558 -32.77 -22.35 64.68
N ALA A 559 -32.91 -23.66 64.44
CA ALA A 559 -33.02 -24.71 65.44
C ALA A 559 -32.66 -26.04 64.76
#